data_AF-A0A0W0GK82-F1
#
_entry.id   AF-A0A0W0GK82-F1
#
_cell.length_a   1.000
_cell.length_b   1.000
_cell.length_c   1.000
_cell.angle_alpha   90.00
_cell.angle_beta   90.00
_cell.angle_gamma   90.00
#
_symmetry.space_group_name_H-M   'P 1'
#
loop_
_entity.id
_entity.type
_entity.pdbx_description
1 polymer ?
#
loop_
_entity_poly.entity_id
_entity_poly.type
_entity_poly.pdbx_seq_one_letter_code
_entity_poly.pdbx_strand_id
1 'polypeptide(L)'
;MVEEFIDQAAEPLEQARLVAIAARGIADIPQYVDERLAHLTSSIGRIDNIKGAIKTVRESLPTGAVVEERKRIESGDQLVLVPQ
;
A
#
# COMPACT_ATOMS: atom_id res chain seq x y z
N MET A 1 8.86 -2.93 -5.84
CA MET A 1 7.69 -3.84 -5.64
C MET A 1 6.53 -3.04 -5.06
N VAL A 2 5.29 -3.53 -5.13
CA VAL A 2 4.12 -2.80 -4.58
C VAL A 2 4.31 -2.49 -3.10
N GLU A 3 4.88 -3.41 -2.32
CA GLU A 3 5.20 -3.25 -0.91
C GLU A 3 6.07 -2.01 -0.64
N GLU A 4 7.10 -1.78 -1.46
CA GLU A 4 8.01 -0.64 -1.30
C GLU A 4 7.28 0.69 -1.46
N PHE A 5 6.33 0.78 -2.40
CA PHE A 5 5.50 1.99 -2.57
C PHE A 5 4.53 2.19 -1.41
N ILE A 6 3.96 1.11 -0.86
CA ILE A 6 3.11 1.19 0.32
C ILE A 6 3.92 1.60 1.56
N ASP A 7 5.14 1.11 1.71
CA ASP A 7 6.03 1.50 2.81
C ASP A 7 6.47 2.97 2.68
N GLN A 8 6.80 3.44 1.48
CA GLN A 8 7.09 4.85 1.21
C GLN A 8 5.89 5.76 1.51
N ALA A 9 4.67 5.27 1.28
CA ALA A 9 3.44 6.02 1.58
C ALA A 9 3.04 6.00 3.06
N ALA A 10 3.55 5.06 3.86
CA ALA A 10 3.08 4.83 5.22
C ALA A 10 3.29 6.04 6.14
N GLU A 11 4.50 6.62 6.14
CA GLU A 11 4.82 7.78 6.96
C GLU A 11 4.04 9.05 6.52
N PRO A 12 4.02 9.45 5.24
CA PRO A 12 3.20 10.57 4.78
C PRO A 12 1.71 10.42 5.11
N LEU A 13 1.17 9.19 5.00
CA LEU A 13 -0.23 8.91 5.35
C LEU A 13 -0.48 9.05 6.85
N GLU A 14 0.42 8.56 7.71
CA GLU A 14 0.28 8.78 9.16
C GLU A 14 0.34 10.27 9.51
N GLN A 15 1.22 11.04 8.86
CA GLN A 15 1.23 12.50 9.03
C GLN A 15 -0.09 13.15 8.62
N ALA A 16 -0.66 12.76 7.47
CA ALA A 16 -1.97 13.24 7.03
C ALA A 16 -3.08 12.87 8.03
N ARG A 17 -3.00 11.69 8.64
CA ARG A 17 -3.94 11.23 9.68
C ARG A 17 -3.86 12.11 10.93
N LEU A 18 -2.66 12.44 11.39
CA LEU A 18 -2.44 13.31 12.55
C LEU A 18 -2.98 14.72 12.29
N VAL A 19 -2.75 15.28 11.10
CA VAL A 19 -3.30 16.58 10.69
C VAL A 19 -4.83 16.55 10.68
N ALA A 20 -5.44 15.48 10.15
CA ALA A 20 -6.89 15.33 10.16
C ALA A 20 -7.46 15.24 11.58
N ILE A 21 -6.77 14.55 12.50
CA ILE A 21 -7.15 14.49 13.92
C ILE A 21 -7.08 15.88 14.57
N ALA A 22 -6.00 16.63 14.31
CA ALA A 22 -5.84 17.98 14.82
C ALA A 22 -6.94 18.93 14.31
N ALA A 23 -7.35 18.81 13.04
CA ALA A 23 -8.42 19.61 12.46
C ALA A 23 -9.78 19.41 13.14
N ARG A 24 -10.03 18.22 13.73
CA ARG A 24 -11.25 17.97 14.52
C ARG A 24 -11.30 18.75 15.84
N GLY A 25 -10.15 19.25 16.31
CA GLY A 25 -10.05 20.08 17.51
C GLY A 25 -10.36 21.56 17.29
N ILE A 26 -10.65 21.99 16.05
CA ILE A 26 -11.04 23.38 15.77
C ILE A 26 -12.42 23.65 16.39
N ALA A 27 -12.55 24.78 17.08
CA ALA A 27 -13.82 25.19 17.67
C ALA A 27 -14.87 25.47 16.57
N ASP A 28 -16.13 25.14 16.87
CA ASP A 28 -17.29 25.42 16.00
C ASP A 28 -17.19 24.84 14.58
N ILE A 29 -16.45 23.74 14.38
CA ILE A 29 -16.50 23.05 13.08
C ILE A 29 -17.91 22.53 12.79
N PRO A 30 -18.42 22.69 11.57
CA PRO A 30 -19.68 22.09 11.20
C PRO A 30 -19.64 20.58 11.36
N GLN A 31 -20.73 19.98 11.86
CA GLN A 31 -20.81 18.53 12.08
C GLN A 31 -20.45 17.71 10.83
N TYR A 32 -20.90 18.12 9.65
CA TYR A 32 -20.57 17.42 8.40
C TYR A 32 -19.08 17.43 8.08
N VAL A 33 -18.31 18.40 8.59
CA VAL A 33 -16.86 18.47 8.45
C VAL A 33 -16.20 17.51 9.43
N ASP A 34 -16.65 17.47 10.69
CA ASP A 34 -16.14 16.51 11.68
C ASP A 34 -16.34 15.06 11.21
N GLU A 35 -17.52 14.74 10.69
CA GLU A 35 -17.84 13.42 10.13
C GLU A 35 -16.90 13.07 8.97
N ARG A 36 -16.66 14.01 8.04
CA ARG A 36 -15.74 13.80 6.91
C ARG A 36 -14.30 13.58 7.39
N LEU A 37 -13.84 14.33 8.39
CA LEU A 37 -12.52 14.16 8.99
C LEU A 37 -12.41 12.80 9.69
N ALA A 38 -13.44 12.37 10.43
CA ALA A 38 -13.49 11.06 11.06
C ALA A 38 -13.42 9.92 10.02
N HIS A 39 -14.16 10.06 8.91
CA HIS A 39 -14.10 9.12 7.78
C HIS A 39 -12.71 9.09 7.13
N LEU A 40 -12.07 10.24 6.95
CA LEU A 40 -10.71 10.33 6.41
C LEU A 40 -9.70 9.63 7.33
N THR A 41 -9.72 9.93 8.64
CA THR A 41 -8.85 9.27 9.64
C THR A 41 -9.03 7.76 9.64
N SER A 42 -10.27 7.28 9.57
CA SER A 42 -10.58 5.85 9.49
C SER A 42 -10.06 5.21 8.19
N SER A 43 -10.21 5.90 7.06
CA SER A 43 -9.76 5.40 5.76
C SER A 43 -8.23 5.27 5.72
N ILE A 44 -7.51 6.26 6.25
CA ILE A 44 -6.05 6.23 6.31
C ILE A 44 -5.55 5.12 7.25
N GLY A 45 -6.20 4.94 8.41
CA GLY A 45 -5.83 3.89 9.37
C GLY A 45 -5.99 2.46 8.87
N ARG A 46 -6.61 2.23 7.69
CA ARG A 46 -6.75 0.91 7.07
C ARG A 46 -5.56 0.50 6.21
N ILE A 47 -4.46 1.25 6.21
CA ILE A 47 -3.26 0.92 5.42
C ILE A 47 -2.68 -0.47 5.78
N ASP A 48 -2.83 -0.92 7.03
CA ASP A 48 -2.40 -2.25 7.46
C ASP A 48 -3.14 -3.39 6.74
N ASN A 49 -4.41 -3.16 6.35
CA ASN A 49 -5.16 -4.13 5.55
C ASN A 49 -4.55 -4.28 4.16
N ILE A 50 -4.02 -3.20 3.58
CA ILE A 50 -3.34 -3.24 2.29
C ILE A 50 -2.06 -4.06 2.41
N LYS A 51 -1.26 -3.84 3.45
CA LYS A 51 -0.05 -4.65 3.72
C LYS A 51 -0.39 -6.13 3.91
N GLY A 52 -1.46 -6.43 4.66
CA GLY A 52 -1.95 -7.80 4.87
C GLY A 52 -2.43 -8.48 3.58
N ALA A 53 -3.13 -7.75 2.70
CA ALA A 53 -3.56 -8.26 1.40
C ALA A 53 -2.36 -8.61 0.52
N ILE A 54 -1.34 -7.75 0.47
CA ILE A 54 -0.12 -8.00 -0.32
C ILE A 54 0.62 -9.23 0.21
N LYS A 55 0.76 -9.35 1.53
CA LYS A 55 1.34 -10.53 2.17
C LYS A 55 0.59 -11.81 1.79
N THR A 56 -0.74 -11.78 1.84
CA THR A 56 -1.60 -12.92 1.46
C THR A 56 -1.38 -13.33 0.00
N VAL A 57 -1.32 -12.36 -0.91
CA VAL A 57 -1.03 -12.62 -2.32
C VAL A 57 0.34 -13.29 -2.47
N ARG A 58 1.37 -12.79 -1.78
CA ARG A 58 2.72 -13.35 -1.83
C ARG A 58 2.77 -14.78 -1.29
N GLU A 59 2.08 -15.05 -0.17
CA GLU A 59 1.99 -16.38 0.43
C GLU A 59 1.18 -17.37 -0.43
N SER A 60 0.29 -16.88 -1.28
CA SER A 60 -0.49 -17.71 -2.21
C SER A 60 0.31 -18.13 -3.45
N LEU A 61 1.49 -17.55 -3.69
CA LEU A 61 2.33 -17.90 -4.83
C LEU A 61 3.11 -19.20 -4.55
N PRO A 62 3.24 -20.10 -5.54
CA PRO A 62 4.07 -21.30 -5.40
C PRO A 62 5.51 -20.94 -5.01
N THR A 63 6.11 -21.73 -4.12
CA THR A 63 7.50 -21.57 -3.71
C THR A 63 8.40 -21.55 -4.96
N GLY A 64 9.11 -20.44 -5.17
CA GLY A 64 9.98 -20.24 -6.34
C GLY A 64 9.42 -19.32 -7.43
N ALA A 65 8.10 -19.05 -7.47
CA ALA A 65 7.51 -18.17 -8.50
C ALA A 65 8.09 -16.73 -8.46
N VAL A 66 8.29 -16.20 -7.26
CA VAL A 66 8.90 -14.87 -7.06
C VAL A 66 10.38 -14.86 -7.47
N VAL A 67 11.10 -15.96 -7.27
CA VAL A 67 12.52 -16.10 -7.61
C VAL A 67 12.69 -16.22 -9.12
N GLU A 68 11.83 -16.99 -9.78
CA GLU A 68 11.85 -17.14 -11.24
C GLU A 68 11.44 -15.85 -11.95
N GLU A 69 10.49 -15.08 -11.41
CA GLU A 69 10.16 -13.75 -11.94
C GLU A 69 11.31 -12.75 -11.76
N ARG A 70 11.96 -12.73 -10.58
CA ARG A 70 13.14 -11.89 -10.35
C ARG A 70 14.27 -12.23 -11.31
N LYS A 71 14.54 -13.53 -11.51
CA LYS A 71 15.52 -13.99 -12.51
C LYS A 71 15.12 -13.58 -13.91
N ARG A 72 13.86 -13.66 -14.32
CA ARG A 72 13.41 -13.21 -15.65
C ARG A 72 13.63 -11.72 -15.87
N ILE A 73 13.32 -10.90 -14.87
CA ILE A 73 13.54 -9.44 -14.91
C ILE A 73 15.04 -9.12 -14.97
N GLU A 74 15.87 -9.80 -14.16
CA GLU A 74 17.33 -9.64 -14.14
C GLU A 74 18.02 -10.18 -15.41
N SER A 75 17.45 -11.24 -16.01
CA SER A 75 17.99 -11.88 -17.23
C SER A 75 17.59 -11.16 -18.51
N GLY A 76 16.71 -10.14 -18.44
CA GLY A 76 16.32 -9.28 -19.54
C GLY A 76 15.81 -10.06 -20.76
N ASP A 77 14.51 -10.40 -20.77
CA ASP A 77 13.72 -10.85 -21.94
C ASP A 77 14.52 -11.63 -23.00
N GLN A 78 15.28 -12.65 -22.56
CA GLN A 78 16.01 -13.48 -23.51
C GLN A 78 15.00 -14.42 -24.16
N LEU A 79 14.46 -13.97 -25.29
CA LEU A 79 13.66 -14.78 -26.21
C LEU A 79 14.37 -16.11 -26.39
N VAL A 80 13.74 -17.18 -25.90
CA VAL A 80 14.23 -18.54 -26.08
C VAL A 80 14.26 -18.80 -27.58
N LEU A 81 15.47 -18.77 -28.16
CA LEU A 81 15.73 -19.29 -29.50
C LEU A 81 15.47 -20.80 -29.43
N VAL A 82 14.32 -21.22 -29.92
CA VAL A 82 14.00 -22.64 -30.15
C VAL A 82 14.80 -23.06 -31.40
N PRO A 83 15.80 -23.95 -31.30
CA PRO A 83 16.45 -24.49 -32.48
C PRO A 83 15.49 -25.49 -33.14
N GLN A 84 15.35 -25.40 -34.47
CA GLN A 84 14.62 -26.37 -35.30
C GLN A 84 15.40 -27.69 -35.44
#